data_AF-A0AAV5EP67-F1
#
_entry.id   AF-A0AAV5EP67-F1
#
_cell.length_a   1.000
_cell.length_b   1.000
_cell.length_c   1.000
_cell.angle_alpha   90.00
_cell.angle_beta   90.00
_cell.angle_gamma   90.00
#
_symmetry.space_group_name_H-M   'P 1'
#
loop_
_entity.id
_entity.type
_entity.pdbx_description
1 polymer ?
#
loop_
_entity_poly.entity_id
_entity_poly.type
_entity_poly.pdbx_seq_one_letter_code
_entity_poly.pdbx_strand_id
1 'polypeptide(L)'
;MHDIVSGTNPTAVQIIKGPGMSFGDTNVIDDPLTETSSSTASPVVGRMQGLYMLSSQSGAVLMVTANIVLTSGEYNGSTIAVMGRDDTAADVRELSVVGGTGKFRMASGYVLWKTAAFNVPDATVELHVYLANNANNGTAVDGACASAPTKSSSSGGARMKKLSFAGKWILGVAAAVVGSWVCS
;
A
#
# COMPACT_ATOMS: atom_id res chain seq x y z
N MET A 1 -3.38 -8.32 -5.30
CA MET A 1 -4.24 -8.75 -4.17
C MET A 1 -5.38 -9.52 -4.77
N HIS A 2 -5.70 -10.68 -4.19
CA HIS A 2 -6.86 -11.48 -4.58
C HIS A 2 -7.82 -11.56 -3.39
N ASP A 3 -8.88 -10.77 -3.43
CA ASP A 3 -9.97 -10.76 -2.45
C ASP A 3 -10.92 -11.90 -2.81
N ILE A 4 -10.91 -12.97 -2.01
CA ILE A 4 -11.68 -14.19 -2.27
C ILE A 4 -12.71 -14.32 -1.16
N VAL A 5 -13.96 -14.01 -1.49
CA VAL A 5 -15.12 -14.09 -0.59
C VAL A 5 -15.86 -15.41 -0.78
N SER A 6 -15.75 -16.01 -1.97
CA SER A 6 -16.43 -17.25 -2.34
C SER A 6 -15.61 -18.52 -2.09
N GLY A 7 -16.24 -19.68 -2.33
CA GLY A 7 -15.56 -20.98 -2.31
C GLY A 7 -15.35 -21.59 -0.93
N THR A 8 -14.50 -22.62 -0.86
CA THR A 8 -14.25 -23.41 0.36
C THR A 8 -13.12 -22.86 1.22
N ASN A 9 -12.27 -21.98 0.67
CA ASN A 9 -11.12 -21.37 1.35
C ASN A 9 -11.13 -19.86 1.14
N PRO A 10 -12.13 -19.13 1.67
CA PRO A 10 -12.21 -17.68 1.52
C PRO A 10 -11.05 -17.00 2.27
N THR A 11 -10.54 -15.91 1.69
CA THR A 11 -9.54 -15.03 2.29
C THR A 11 -10.14 -13.74 2.86
N ALA A 12 -11.41 -13.49 2.53
CA ALA A 12 -12.20 -12.38 3.03
C ALA A 12 -13.53 -12.88 3.61
N VAL A 13 -13.87 -12.41 4.82
CA VAL A 13 -15.05 -12.86 5.56
C VAL A 13 -15.80 -11.68 6.13
N GLN A 14 -17.12 -11.65 5.91
CA GLN A 14 -17.99 -10.66 6.53
C GLN A 14 -18.13 -10.91 8.03
N ILE A 15 -17.73 -9.92 8.82
CA ILE A 15 -17.78 -9.97 10.30
C ILE A 15 -18.87 -9.08 10.89
N ILE A 16 -19.31 -8.06 10.14
CA ILE A 16 -20.43 -7.21 10.51
C ILE A 16 -21.34 -7.09 9.30
N LYS A 17 -22.63 -7.35 9.52
CA LYS A 17 -23.69 -7.07 8.56
C LYS A 17 -24.35 -5.76 8.92
N GLY A 18 -24.16 -4.76 8.07
CA GLY A 18 -24.73 -3.43 8.22
C GLY A 18 -26.25 -3.39 7.99
N PRO A 19 -26.91 -2.28 8.36
CA PRO A 19 -28.29 -2.02 7.96
C PRO A 19 -28.43 -1.93 6.42
N GLY A 20 -29.67 -1.88 5.92
CA GLY A 20 -30.03 -2.02 4.50
C GLY A 20 -29.12 -1.31 3.49
N MET A 21 -29.06 -1.86 2.26
CA MET A 21 -28.17 -1.43 1.17
C MET A 21 -26.67 -1.52 1.50
N SER A 22 -26.30 -2.48 2.36
CA SER A 22 -24.91 -2.85 2.69
C SER A 22 -24.05 -1.79 3.37
N PHE A 23 -24.58 -0.61 3.68
CA PHE A 23 -23.87 0.39 4.49
C PHE A 23 -23.53 -0.21 5.86
N GLY A 24 -22.24 -0.23 6.21
CA GLY A 24 -21.72 -0.83 7.44
C GLY A 24 -21.30 -2.29 7.32
N ASP A 25 -21.57 -2.96 6.18
CA ASP A 25 -21.00 -4.29 5.91
C ASP A 25 -19.48 -4.19 6.02
N THR A 26 -18.89 -5.01 6.90
CA THR A 26 -17.46 -4.99 7.20
C THR A 26 -16.89 -6.38 7.01
N ASN A 27 -15.82 -6.47 6.22
CA ASN A 27 -15.10 -7.70 5.97
C ASN A 27 -13.70 -7.62 6.59
N VAL A 28 -13.28 -8.71 7.23
CA VAL A 28 -11.87 -8.94 7.58
C VAL A 28 -11.20 -9.65 6.40
N ILE A 29 -9.96 -9.27 6.09
CA ILE A 29 -9.19 -9.82 4.98
C ILE A 29 -7.82 -10.32 5.41
N ASP A 30 -7.41 -11.40 4.78
CA ASP A 30 -6.03 -11.89 4.71
C ASP A 30 -5.80 -12.39 3.28
N ASP A 31 -5.59 -11.47 2.34
CA ASP A 31 -5.56 -11.77 0.92
C ASP A 31 -4.13 -11.99 0.39
N PRO A 32 -3.90 -12.95 -0.51
CA PRO A 32 -2.59 -13.14 -1.10
C PRO A 32 -2.23 -11.98 -2.03
N LEU A 33 -0.97 -11.53 -1.91
CA LEU A 33 -0.33 -10.63 -2.85
C LEU A 33 0.60 -11.44 -3.74
N THR A 34 0.38 -11.41 -5.04
CA THR A 34 1.21 -12.07 -6.04
C THR A 34 1.99 -11.05 -6.87
N GLU A 35 3.09 -11.47 -7.48
CA GLU A 35 3.90 -10.61 -8.37
C GLU A 35 3.09 -10.05 -9.55
N THR A 36 2.15 -10.82 -10.09
CA THR A 36 1.27 -10.39 -11.18
C THR A 36 -0.20 -10.58 -10.83
N SER A 37 -1.06 -9.79 -11.47
CA SER A 37 -2.52 -9.91 -11.42
C SER A 37 -3.06 -11.02 -12.32
N SER A 38 -2.26 -11.49 -13.28
CA SER A 38 -2.70 -12.40 -14.34
C SER A 38 -2.99 -13.83 -13.87
N SER A 39 -2.54 -14.23 -12.68
CA SER A 39 -2.77 -15.57 -12.16
C SER A 39 -2.63 -15.62 -10.63
N THR A 40 -3.52 -16.36 -9.98
CA THR A 40 -3.40 -16.73 -8.56
C THR A 40 -2.27 -17.73 -8.30
N ALA A 41 -1.76 -18.40 -9.35
CA ALA A 41 -0.59 -19.28 -9.27
C ALA A 41 0.76 -18.54 -9.40
N SER A 42 0.73 -17.23 -9.65
CA SER A 42 1.94 -16.40 -9.60
C SER A 42 2.57 -16.47 -8.20
N PRO A 43 3.92 -16.34 -8.08
CA PRO A 43 4.59 -16.33 -6.78
C PRO A 43 3.95 -15.32 -5.81
N VAL A 44 3.69 -15.78 -4.60
CA VAL A 44 3.18 -14.95 -3.50
C VAL A 44 4.33 -14.14 -2.92
N VAL A 45 4.18 -12.82 -2.87
CA VAL A 45 5.16 -11.87 -2.33
C VAL A 45 4.78 -11.34 -0.94
N GLY A 46 3.54 -11.59 -0.52
CA GLY A 46 3.03 -11.12 0.75
C GLY A 46 1.54 -11.34 0.91
N ARG A 47 0.97 -10.63 1.88
CA ARG A 47 -0.43 -10.66 2.26
C ARG A 47 -0.97 -9.24 2.43
N MET A 48 -2.25 -9.06 2.19
CA MET A 48 -2.98 -7.86 2.58
C MET A 48 -3.89 -8.20 3.74
N GLN A 49 -3.58 -7.66 4.92
CA GLN A 49 -4.23 -8.03 6.18
C GLN A 49 -4.90 -6.83 6.84
N GLY A 50 -6.18 -6.94 7.14
CA GLY A 50 -6.92 -5.86 7.79
C GLY A 50 -8.42 -5.97 7.57
N LEU A 51 -9.07 -4.86 7.30
CA LEU A 51 -10.49 -4.81 7.04
C LEU A 51 -10.85 -3.76 5.98
N TYR A 52 -12.01 -3.95 5.38
CA TYR A 52 -12.71 -2.91 4.65
C TYR A 52 -14.18 -2.87 5.06
N MET A 53 -14.79 -1.69 4.99
CA MET A 53 -16.22 -1.53 5.24
C MET A 53 -16.90 -0.68 4.17
N LEU A 54 -18.14 -1.01 3.82
CA LEU A 54 -18.98 -0.15 3.01
C LEU A 54 -19.39 1.09 3.82
N SER A 55 -18.82 2.23 3.48
CA SER A 55 -18.82 3.45 4.30
C SER A 55 -19.63 4.61 3.70
N SER A 56 -20.22 4.43 2.52
CA SER A 56 -21.11 5.42 1.90
C SER A 56 -22.56 4.95 1.89
N GLN A 57 -23.48 5.88 2.18
CA GLN A 57 -24.93 5.64 2.06
C GLN A 57 -25.42 5.76 0.62
N SER A 58 -24.62 6.31 -0.29
CA SER A 58 -25.02 6.64 -1.66
C SER A 58 -24.31 5.81 -2.73
N GLY A 59 -23.55 4.78 -2.36
CA GLY A 59 -22.82 3.94 -3.32
C GLY A 59 -21.87 2.93 -2.68
N ALA A 60 -21.30 2.05 -3.51
CA ALA A 60 -20.36 1.01 -3.10
C ALA A 60 -18.95 1.59 -2.86
N VAL A 61 -18.81 2.35 -1.78
CA VAL A 61 -17.54 2.98 -1.37
C VAL A 61 -17.01 2.28 -0.13
N LEU A 62 -15.82 1.73 -0.23
CA LEU A 62 -15.13 1.09 0.87
C LEU A 62 -14.28 2.10 1.64
N MET A 63 -14.22 1.95 2.96
CA MET A 63 -13.15 2.49 3.80
C MET A 63 -12.23 1.33 4.13
N VAL A 64 -10.97 1.42 3.71
CA VAL A 64 -9.96 0.38 3.87
C VAL A 64 -9.03 0.76 5.00
N THR A 65 -8.71 -0.21 5.86
CA THR A 65 -7.62 -0.11 6.85
C THR A 65 -6.91 -1.45 6.88
N ALA A 66 -5.72 -1.50 6.27
CA ALA A 66 -5.01 -2.77 6.10
C ALA A 66 -3.49 -2.57 5.99
N ASN A 67 -2.77 -3.65 6.24
CA ASN A 67 -1.33 -3.74 6.09
C ASN A 67 -0.97 -4.60 4.88
N ILE A 68 -0.05 -4.11 4.05
CA ILE A 68 0.71 -4.91 3.10
C ILE A 68 1.83 -5.58 3.90
N VAL A 69 1.73 -6.87 4.14
CA VAL A 69 2.70 -7.68 4.87
C VAL A 69 3.56 -8.44 3.87
N LEU A 70 4.84 -8.07 3.75
CA LEU A 70 5.72 -8.66 2.75
C LEU A 70 6.47 -9.87 3.34
N THR A 71 6.46 -10.97 2.60
CA THR A 71 6.98 -12.27 3.08
C THR A 71 8.07 -12.84 2.18
N SER A 72 8.50 -12.09 1.16
CA SER A 72 9.52 -12.54 0.22
C SER A 72 10.56 -11.46 -0.09
N GLY A 73 11.70 -11.92 -0.63
CA GLY A 73 12.77 -11.06 -1.13
C GLY A 73 13.40 -10.15 -0.07
N GLU A 74 13.89 -9.00 -0.52
CA GLU A 74 14.62 -8.03 0.32
C GLU A 74 13.74 -7.43 1.44
N TYR A 75 12.42 -7.42 1.26
CA TYR A 75 11.45 -6.77 2.14
C TYR A 75 10.73 -7.74 3.08
N ASN A 76 11.14 -9.01 3.10
CA ASN A 76 10.56 -10.02 3.99
C ASN A 76 10.54 -9.54 5.45
N GLY A 77 9.37 -9.64 6.10
CA GLY A 77 9.13 -9.20 7.48
C GLY A 77 8.84 -7.71 7.62
N SER A 78 8.86 -6.92 6.55
CA SER A 78 8.47 -5.50 6.57
C SER A 78 6.99 -5.34 6.23
N THR A 79 6.36 -4.29 6.76
CA THR A 79 4.97 -3.97 6.47
C THR A 79 4.78 -2.53 6.02
N ILE A 80 3.73 -2.27 5.24
CA ILE A 80 3.28 -0.93 4.83
C ILE A 80 1.82 -0.80 5.25
N ALA A 81 1.50 0.21 6.05
CA ALA A 81 0.15 0.48 6.53
C ALA A 81 -0.59 1.39 5.54
N VAL A 82 -1.77 0.98 5.10
CA VAL A 82 -2.60 1.66 4.11
C VAL A 82 -3.97 1.96 4.71
N MET A 83 -4.43 3.19 4.53
CA MET A 83 -5.75 3.63 4.96
C MET A 83 -6.33 4.58 3.93
N GLY A 84 -7.61 4.42 3.59
CA GLY A 84 -8.26 5.37 2.70
C GLY A 84 -9.61 4.93 2.16
N ARG A 85 -10.16 5.81 1.34
CA ARG A 85 -11.42 5.64 0.64
C ARG A 85 -11.18 4.93 -0.69
N ASP A 86 -11.89 3.84 -0.94
CA ASP A 86 -11.90 3.08 -2.18
C ASP A 86 -13.31 3.15 -2.79
N ASP A 87 -13.48 4.05 -3.77
CA ASP A 87 -14.69 4.12 -4.57
C ASP A 87 -14.60 3.08 -5.69
N THR A 88 -15.36 1.98 -5.56
CA THR A 88 -15.22 0.83 -6.45
C THR A 88 -15.66 1.11 -7.89
N ALA A 89 -16.36 2.24 -8.14
CA ALA A 89 -16.73 2.70 -9.47
C ALA A 89 -15.60 3.47 -10.19
N ALA A 90 -14.54 3.87 -9.48
CA ALA A 90 -13.41 4.60 -10.08
C ALA A 90 -12.36 3.65 -10.66
N ASP A 91 -11.87 3.96 -11.87
CA ASP A 91 -10.84 3.17 -12.56
C ASP A 91 -9.54 3.05 -11.75
N VAL A 92 -9.14 4.15 -11.09
CA VAL A 92 -7.94 4.24 -10.26
C VAL A 92 -8.30 4.92 -8.96
N ARG A 93 -7.93 4.29 -7.84
CA ARG A 93 -8.22 4.81 -6.49
C ARG A 93 -6.92 5.03 -5.74
N GLU A 94 -6.84 6.14 -5.03
CA GLU A 94 -5.66 6.50 -4.25
C GLU A 94 -5.96 6.36 -2.76
N LEU A 95 -5.15 5.56 -2.08
CA LEU A 95 -5.20 5.38 -0.63
C LEU A 95 -3.87 5.82 -0.02
N SER A 96 -3.90 6.36 1.19
CA SER A 96 -2.71 6.88 1.87
C SER A 96 -1.88 5.74 2.45
N VAL A 97 -0.57 5.82 2.27
CA VAL A 97 0.39 5.09 3.11
C VAL A 97 0.60 5.92 4.37
N VAL A 98 0.10 5.41 5.49
CA VAL A 98 0.10 6.10 6.79
C VAL A 98 1.26 5.66 7.69
N GLY A 99 2.03 4.65 7.27
CA GLY A 99 3.14 4.14 8.05
C GLY A 99 3.77 2.89 7.43
N GLY A 100 4.74 2.34 8.15
CA GLY A 100 5.34 1.04 7.85
C GLY A 100 6.28 0.57 8.94
N THR A 101 6.69 -0.69 8.84
CA THR A 101 7.61 -1.36 9.78
C THR A 101 8.79 -1.97 9.03
N GLY A 102 9.81 -2.43 9.78
CA GLY A 102 11.02 -3.00 9.19
C GLY A 102 11.72 -1.99 8.28
N LYS A 103 11.93 -2.36 7.02
CA LYS A 103 12.55 -1.50 6.01
C LYS A 103 11.70 -0.28 5.60
N PHE A 104 10.41 -0.30 5.92
CA PHE A 104 9.48 0.80 5.67
C PHE A 104 9.15 1.59 6.94
N ARG A 105 10.01 1.52 7.97
CA ARG A 105 9.86 2.34 9.17
C ARG A 105 9.71 3.81 8.80
N MET A 106 8.67 4.44 9.33
CA MET A 106 8.34 5.85 9.07
C MET A 106 8.04 6.16 7.59
N ALA A 107 7.62 5.15 6.82
CA ALA A 107 7.15 5.35 5.46
C ALA A 107 5.88 6.18 5.44
N SER A 108 5.77 7.03 4.42
CA SER A 108 4.58 7.79 4.06
C SER A 108 4.49 7.83 2.54
N GLY A 109 3.31 8.09 1.99
CA GLY A 109 3.09 8.08 0.54
C GLY A 109 1.66 7.68 0.19
N TYR A 110 1.49 6.98 -0.92
CA TYR A 110 0.18 6.54 -1.39
C TYR A 110 0.26 5.21 -2.16
N VAL A 111 -0.89 4.56 -2.31
CA VAL A 111 -1.07 3.38 -3.14
C VAL A 111 -2.17 3.67 -4.15
N LEU A 112 -1.92 3.33 -5.42
CA LEU A 112 -2.93 3.32 -6.46
C LEU A 112 -3.48 1.92 -6.65
N TRP A 113 -4.80 1.78 -6.59
CA TRP A 113 -5.51 0.52 -6.78
C TRP A 113 -6.21 0.50 -8.13
N LYS A 114 -6.05 -0.60 -8.87
CA LYS A 114 -6.75 -0.86 -10.13
C LYS A 114 -7.37 -2.26 -10.11
N THR A 115 -8.65 -2.37 -10.48
CA THR A 115 -9.34 -3.66 -10.47
C THR A 115 -8.99 -4.36 -11.77
N ALA A 116 -8.20 -5.42 -11.68
CA ALA A 116 -7.77 -6.20 -12.84
C ALA A 116 -8.83 -7.22 -13.27
N ALA A 117 -9.55 -7.80 -12.31
CA ALA A 117 -10.67 -8.69 -12.56
C ALA A 117 -11.71 -8.56 -11.44
N PHE A 118 -12.98 -8.74 -11.78
CA PHE A 118 -14.09 -8.72 -10.82
C PHE A 118 -15.09 -9.82 -11.19
N ASN A 119 -15.12 -10.87 -10.39
CA ASN A 119 -15.95 -12.06 -10.55
C ASN A 119 -16.79 -12.23 -9.28
N VAL A 120 -17.89 -11.49 -9.19
CA VAL A 120 -18.70 -11.36 -7.97
C VAL A 120 -18.88 -12.70 -7.24
N PRO A 121 -18.53 -12.80 -5.94
CA PRO A 121 -18.07 -11.73 -5.04
C PRO A 121 -16.54 -11.49 -5.00
N ASP A 122 -15.76 -12.18 -5.82
CA ASP A 122 -14.29 -12.16 -5.77
C ASP A 122 -13.68 -11.06 -6.65
N ALA A 123 -12.54 -10.50 -6.23
CA ALA A 123 -11.85 -9.43 -6.93
C ALA A 123 -10.33 -9.65 -7.00
N THR A 124 -9.73 -9.25 -8.12
CA THR A 124 -8.27 -9.13 -8.25
C THR A 124 -7.91 -7.66 -8.41
N VAL A 125 -7.11 -7.14 -7.47
CA VAL A 125 -6.68 -5.73 -7.43
C VAL A 125 -5.17 -5.65 -7.63
N GLU A 126 -4.76 -4.78 -8.55
CA GLU A 126 -3.37 -4.35 -8.75
C GLU A 126 -3.04 -3.19 -7.83
N LEU A 127 -1.90 -3.29 -7.14
CA LEU A 127 -1.43 -2.28 -6.19
C LEU A 127 -0.13 -1.67 -6.69
N HIS A 128 -0.13 -0.36 -6.93
CA HIS A 128 1.09 0.41 -7.19
C HIS A 128 1.40 1.29 -5.98
N VAL A 129 2.42 0.90 -5.21
CA VAL A 129 2.83 1.60 -3.98
C VAL A 129 3.92 2.63 -4.30
N TYR A 130 3.71 3.87 -3.86
CA TYR A 130 4.68 4.96 -3.96
C TYR A 130 5.01 5.48 -2.57
N LEU A 131 6.30 5.44 -2.23
CA LEU A 131 6.79 5.87 -0.92
C LEU A 131 7.61 7.15 -1.07
N ALA A 132 7.40 8.08 -0.14
CA ALA A 132 8.24 9.26 0.02
C ALA A 132 9.63 8.87 0.55
N ASN A 133 10.68 9.35 -0.11
CA ASN A 133 12.04 9.14 0.39
C ASN A 133 12.30 10.02 1.61
N ASN A 134 12.16 9.45 2.81
CA ASN A 134 12.68 10.06 4.03
C ASN A 134 14.15 9.67 4.20
N ALA A 135 15.04 10.31 3.45
CA ALA A 135 16.48 10.03 3.43
C ALA A 135 17.20 10.18 4.79
N ASN A 136 16.50 10.65 5.84
CA ASN A 136 17.10 11.04 7.12
C ASN A 136 16.50 10.35 8.36
N ASN A 137 15.64 9.33 8.22
CA ASN A 137 15.02 8.72 9.40
C ASN A 137 15.48 7.28 9.67
N GLY A 138 16.79 7.10 9.66
CA GLY A 138 17.42 6.00 10.37
C GLY A 138 17.48 6.36 11.85
N THR A 139 16.48 5.96 12.64
CA THR A 139 16.63 5.93 14.10
C THR A 139 16.32 4.53 14.60
N ALA A 140 17.37 3.92 15.14
CA ALA A 140 17.37 2.63 15.78
C ALA A 140 16.24 2.49 16.79
N VAL A 141 15.52 1.38 16.70
CA VAL A 141 14.82 0.79 17.85
C VAL A 141 15.29 -0.66 17.92
N ASP A 142 16.57 -0.81 18.19
CA ASP A 142 17.17 -1.97 18.83
C ASP A 142 18.06 -1.39 19.92
N GLY A 143 17.94 -1.85 21.16
CA GLY A 143 18.55 -1.26 22.36
C GLY A 143 20.08 -1.31 22.41
N ALA A 144 20.75 -0.56 21.54
CA ALA A 144 22.17 -0.27 21.61
C ALA A 144 22.38 1.17 22.08
N CYS A 145 23.23 1.30 23.10
CA CYS A 145 23.66 2.56 23.72
C CYS A 145 23.93 3.64 22.66
N ALA A 146 23.17 4.73 22.71
CA ALA A 146 23.28 5.83 21.76
C ALA A 146 24.64 6.53 21.90
N SER A 147 25.43 6.54 20.82
CA SER A 147 26.43 7.58 20.59
C SER A 147 25.84 8.65 19.66
N ALA A 148 26.18 9.91 19.95
CA ALA A 148 25.46 11.12 19.52
C ALA A 148 25.26 11.26 17.98
N PRO A 149 24.16 11.89 17.52
CA PRO A 149 23.93 12.10 16.10
C PRO A 149 24.77 13.27 15.55
N THR A 150 25.53 13.01 14.48
CA THR A 150 26.15 14.05 13.65
C THR A 150 25.09 14.66 12.72
N LYS A 151 24.95 15.99 12.78
CA LYS A 151 24.04 16.75 11.91
C LYS A 151 24.53 16.71 10.46
N SER A 152 23.73 16.17 9.55
CA SER A 152 23.77 16.57 8.14
C SER A 152 22.36 16.80 7.64
N SER A 153 22.00 18.07 7.46
CA SER A 153 20.75 18.48 6.81
C SER A 153 21.06 18.74 5.34
N SER A 154 20.58 17.88 4.45
CA SER A 154 20.42 18.23 3.04
C SER A 154 18.93 18.40 2.73
N SER A 155 18.55 19.61 2.33
CA SER A 155 17.23 19.95 1.84
C SER A 155 17.10 19.46 0.39
N GLY A 156 16.90 18.16 0.21
CA GLY A 156 16.52 17.56 -1.07
C GLY A 156 15.01 17.40 -1.14
N GLY A 157 14.37 17.93 -2.19
CA GLY A 157 12.94 17.73 -2.42
C GLY A 157 12.56 16.25 -2.37
N ALA A 158 11.41 15.94 -1.75
CA ALA A 158 10.96 14.57 -1.56
C ALA A 158 10.75 13.88 -2.92
N ARG A 159 11.67 12.99 -3.29
CA ARG A 159 11.54 12.14 -4.48
C ARG A 159 10.79 10.87 -4.09
N MET A 160 9.74 10.49 -4.80
CA MET A 160 9.01 9.25 -4.53
C MET A 160 9.63 8.07 -5.26
N LYS A 161 9.62 6.89 -4.63
CA LYS A 161 10.02 5.62 -5.26
C LYS A 161 8.79 4.73 -5.42
N LYS A 162 8.57 4.23 -6.65
CA LYS A 162 7.63 3.15 -6.92
C LYS A 162 8.23 1.84 -6.43
N LEU A 163 7.49 1.09 -5.64
CA LEU A 163 7.89 -0.26 -5.26
C LEU A 163 7.62 -1.21 -6.44
N SER A 164 8.64 -1.96 -6.87
CA SER A 164 8.52 -3.00 -7.90
C SER A 164 8.85 -4.34 -7.28
N PHE A 165 7.97 -5.31 -7.48
CA PHE A 165 8.17 -6.70 -7.04
C PHE A 165 8.88 -7.55 -8.11
N ALA A 166 8.90 -7.09 -9.36
CA ALA A 166 9.72 -7.68 -10.41
C ALA A 166 11.14 -7.07 -10.37
N GLY A 167 12.15 -7.93 -10.26
CA GLY A 167 13.55 -7.54 -10.20
C GLY A 167 14.01 -6.80 -11.45
N LYS A 168 14.02 -5.46 -11.41
CA LYS A 168 14.99 -4.54 -12.05
C LYS A 168 14.59 -3.08 -11.77
N TRP A 169 15.56 -2.30 -11.30
CA TRP A 169 15.44 -0.87 -11.00
C TRP A 169 15.23 -0.04 -12.28
N ILE A 170 14.20 0.79 -12.35
CA ILE A 170 14.14 1.92 -13.29
C ILE A 170 14.34 3.19 -12.48
N LEU A 171 15.53 3.78 -12.56
CA LEU A 171 15.76 5.16 -12.14
C LEU A 171 15.09 6.09 -13.17
N GLY A 172 13.88 6.58 -12.87
CA GLY A 172 13.34 7.73 -13.58
C GLY A 172 14.09 8.99 -13.16
N VAL A 173 15.08 9.42 -13.95
CA VAL A 173 15.76 10.71 -13.79
C VAL A 173 14.75 11.81 -14.13
N ALA A 174 14.28 12.54 -13.11
CA ALA A 174 13.62 13.82 -13.34
C ALA A 174 14.74 14.86 -13.52
N ALA A 175 14.95 15.30 -14.76
CA ALA A 175 15.76 16.46 -15.06
C ALA A 175 14.99 17.72 -14.60
N ALA A 176 15.47 18.38 -13.55
CA ALA A 176 15.02 19.72 -13.21
C ALA A 176 15.92 20.72 -13.93
N VAL A 177 15.34 21.46 -14.89
CA VAL A 177 15.95 22.61 -15.54
C VAL A 177 16.14 23.69 -14.47
N VAL A 178 17.39 24.08 -14.20
CA VAL A 178 17.71 25.20 -13.30
C VAL A 178 17.60 26.48 -14.12
N GLY A 179 16.53 27.25 -13.89
CA GLY A 179 16.43 28.64 -14.34
C GLY A 179 17.22 29.55 -13.39
N SER A 180 18.22 30.26 -13.90
CA SER A 180 18.93 31.33 -13.20
C SER A 180 17.97 32.48 -12.88
N TRP A 181 17.98 32.92 -11.62
CA TRP A 181 17.50 34.25 -11.24
C TRP A 181 18.72 35.12 -10.93
N VAL A 182 18.90 36.15 -11.76
CA VAL A 182 19.70 37.33 -11.45
C VAL A 182 18.78 38.29 -10.70
N CYS A 183 19.23 38.81 -9.55
CA CYS A 183 18.69 40.04 -8.98
C CYS A 183 19.86 40.97 -8.63
N SER A 184 19.63 42.24 -8.95
CA SER A 184 20.52 43.40 -9.00
C SER A 184 21.15 43.80 -7.66
#